data_AF-A0A429AA16-F1
#
_entry.id   AF-A0A429AA16-F1
#
_cell.length_a   1.000
_cell.length_b   1.000
_cell.length_c   1.000
_cell.angle_alpha   90.00
_cell.angle_beta   90.00
_cell.angle_gamma   90.00
#
_symmetry.space_group_name_H-M   'P 1'
#
loop_
_entity.id
_entity.type
_entity.pdbx_description
1 polymer ?
#
loop_
_entity_poly.entity_id
_entity_poly.type
_entity_poly.pdbx_seq_one_letter_code
_entity_poly.pdbx_strand_id
1 'polypeptide(L)'
;MFTLPLGDDALLRPLEPWQAQEFLDHIDRARAIVDPWIPWAARSTDLASATAVLQRYADDQAADGGRIYGIWLAGTLVGGVMFTRFDAVSGVCEVGCWLEPAGQGHGLVTRACRLLIDWAFGERGMTRVEWWVSAGNTRSIEVARRLGMTREGVLRARYPHRGERHDSEVWALLAGDAPATGAKAELDGLMAAFLDAFTNTAGRVPDVAAVRDLCIPQVTIVNNTGGEPVAYDLDGFVEPRQKLLTDGTLTEFSEWEVAERTEISGSIAHRFSDYRKSGVRDGARFEGAGRKITQFVRTPAGWRISSMAWDDE
;
A
#
# COMPACT_ATOMS: atom_id res chain seq x y z
N MET A 1 -13.13 8.38 13.27
CA MET A 1 -12.21 7.24 13.47
C MET A 1 -11.76 6.75 12.11
N PHE A 2 -10.45 6.59 11.90
CA PHE A 2 -9.90 6.09 10.64
C PHE A 2 -9.89 4.56 10.66
N THR A 3 -10.25 3.93 9.55
CA THR A 3 -10.21 2.48 9.37
C THR A 3 -9.61 2.19 8.01
N LEU A 4 -8.71 1.22 7.92
CA LEU A 4 -8.15 0.76 6.65
C LEU A 4 -8.71 -0.64 6.33
N PRO A 5 -9.27 -0.85 5.13
CA PRO A 5 -9.68 -2.17 4.71
C PRO A 5 -8.46 -3.04 4.46
N LEU A 6 -8.49 -4.28 4.96
CA LEU A 6 -7.53 -5.32 4.59
C LEU A 6 -8.09 -6.21 3.48
N GLY A 7 -9.41 -6.19 3.23
CA GLY A 7 -10.12 -7.11 2.33
C GLY A 7 -10.76 -8.27 3.11
N ASP A 8 -11.63 -9.05 2.48
CA ASP A 8 -12.32 -10.21 3.10
C ASP A 8 -13.05 -9.89 4.41
N ASP A 9 -13.72 -8.73 4.47
CA ASP A 9 -14.39 -8.22 5.68
C ASP A 9 -13.44 -8.02 6.88
N ALA A 10 -12.15 -7.82 6.59
CA ALA A 10 -11.14 -7.49 7.58
C ALA A 10 -10.74 -6.01 7.53
N LEU A 11 -10.52 -5.44 8.72
CA LEU A 11 -10.28 -4.03 8.96
C LEU A 11 -9.11 -3.84 9.93
N LEU A 12 -8.25 -2.86 9.63
CA LEU A 12 -7.16 -2.41 10.50
C LEU A 12 -7.56 -1.08 11.16
N ARG A 13 -7.47 -1.00 12.49
CA ARG A 13 -7.77 0.22 13.26
C ARG A 13 -6.78 0.41 14.41
N PRO A 14 -6.58 1.65 14.91
CA PRO A 14 -5.89 1.86 16.17
C PRO A 14 -6.53 1.02 17.29
N LEU A 15 -5.70 0.48 18.18
CA LEU A 15 -6.18 -0.24 19.36
C LEU A 15 -5.95 0.66 20.58
N GLU A 16 -7.03 1.24 21.09
CA GLU A 16 -7.02 2.32 22.08
C GLU A 16 -7.37 1.82 23.50
N PRO A 17 -6.97 2.53 24.57
CA PRO A 17 -7.19 2.08 25.95
C PRO A 17 -8.64 1.73 26.31
N TRP A 18 -9.64 2.40 25.71
CA TRP A 18 -11.05 2.08 25.96
C TRP A 18 -11.48 0.71 25.42
N GLN A 19 -10.68 0.11 24.53
CA GLN A 19 -10.89 -1.24 23.98
C GLN A 19 -10.23 -2.34 24.82
N ALA A 20 -9.72 -2.02 26.01
CA ALA A 20 -8.96 -2.96 26.84
C ALA A 20 -9.72 -4.27 27.15
N GLN A 21 -11.06 -4.22 27.31
CA GLN A 21 -11.85 -5.43 27.52
C GLN A 21 -11.87 -6.32 26.28
N GLU A 22 -12.15 -5.76 25.09
CA GLU A 22 -12.12 -6.51 23.84
C GLU A 22 -10.72 -7.08 23.56
N PHE A 23 -9.68 -6.30 23.84
CA PHE A 23 -8.29 -6.73 23.74
C PHE A 23 -8.00 -7.90 24.68
N LEU A 24 -8.43 -7.84 25.95
CA LEU A 24 -8.26 -8.94 26.91
C LEU A 24 -8.97 -10.21 26.44
N ASP A 25 -10.22 -10.11 26.01
CA ASP A 25 -11.01 -11.25 25.52
C ASP A 25 -10.33 -11.92 24.32
N HIS A 26 -9.74 -11.11 23.43
CA HIS A 26 -8.92 -11.60 22.32
C HIS A 26 -7.62 -12.27 22.80
N ILE A 27 -6.90 -11.66 23.74
CA ILE A 27 -5.66 -12.22 24.29
C ILE A 27 -5.91 -13.59 24.94
N ASP A 28 -7.04 -13.78 25.62
CA ASP A 28 -7.39 -15.07 26.19
C ASP A 28 -7.61 -16.16 25.14
N ARG A 29 -8.18 -15.82 23.97
CA ARG A 29 -8.28 -16.75 22.83
C ARG A 29 -6.92 -17.02 22.17
N ALA A 30 -6.03 -16.02 22.13
CA ALA A 30 -4.73 -16.11 21.49
C ALA A 30 -3.63 -16.75 22.37
N ARG A 31 -3.84 -16.79 23.70
CA ARG A 31 -2.84 -17.09 24.74
C ARG A 31 -1.98 -18.31 24.42
N ALA A 32 -2.61 -19.43 24.09
CA ALA A 32 -1.92 -20.70 23.81
C ALA A 32 -0.92 -20.62 22.64
N ILE A 33 -1.19 -19.76 21.64
CA ILE A 33 -0.38 -19.62 20.43
C ILE A 33 0.68 -18.54 20.60
N VAL A 34 0.38 -17.48 21.34
CA VAL A 34 1.25 -16.30 21.48
C VAL A 34 2.29 -16.49 22.57
N ASP A 35 1.90 -17.02 23.72
CA ASP A 35 2.77 -17.14 24.90
C ASP A 35 4.04 -17.98 24.72
N PRO A 36 4.13 -18.98 23.81
CA PRO A 36 5.41 -19.65 23.56
C PRO A 36 6.49 -18.73 22.98
N TRP A 37 6.11 -17.63 22.33
CA TRP A 37 7.03 -16.85 21.50
C TRP A 37 7.31 -15.44 22.01
N ILE A 38 6.30 -14.81 22.60
CA ILE A 38 6.39 -13.43 23.12
C ILE A 38 5.60 -13.35 24.44
N PRO A 39 5.97 -12.46 25.38
CA PRO A 39 5.37 -12.40 26.70
C PRO A 39 4.06 -11.59 26.68
N TRP A 40 3.42 -11.50 25.51
CA TRP A 40 2.35 -10.56 25.24
C TRP A 40 1.09 -10.92 26.03
N ALA A 41 0.71 -12.20 26.01
CA ALA A 41 -0.42 -12.67 26.81
C ALA A 41 -0.07 -12.70 28.32
N ALA A 42 1.18 -13.01 28.67
CA ALA A 42 1.65 -12.92 30.06
C ALA A 42 1.64 -11.48 30.63
N ARG A 43 1.66 -10.44 29.78
CA ARG A 43 1.55 -9.02 30.17
C ARG A 43 0.11 -8.51 30.22
N SER A 44 -0.87 -9.32 29.82
CA SER A 44 -2.29 -8.97 29.78
C SER A 44 -3.11 -10.13 30.33
N THR A 45 -3.16 -10.23 31.66
CA THR A 45 -3.82 -11.30 32.40
C THR A 45 -5.16 -10.88 33.00
N ASP A 46 -5.43 -9.59 33.03
CA ASP A 46 -6.65 -8.98 33.55
C ASP A 46 -6.91 -7.62 32.87
N LEU A 47 -8.04 -7.01 33.16
CA LEU A 47 -8.44 -5.74 32.53
C LEU A 47 -7.46 -4.60 32.86
N ALA A 48 -6.89 -4.59 34.07
CA ALA A 48 -5.97 -3.54 34.49
C ALA A 48 -4.65 -3.61 33.68
N SER A 49 -4.09 -4.80 33.54
CA SER A 49 -2.88 -5.05 32.76
C SER A 49 -3.11 -4.89 31.26
N ALA A 50 -4.26 -5.29 30.73
CA ALA A 50 -4.67 -5.01 29.35
C ALA A 50 -4.76 -3.49 29.09
N THR A 51 -5.43 -2.75 29.98
CA THR A 51 -5.52 -1.28 29.92
C THR A 51 -4.12 -0.65 29.94
N ALA A 52 -3.25 -1.11 30.85
CA ALA A 52 -1.89 -0.58 30.96
C ALA A 52 -1.05 -0.83 29.70
N VAL A 53 -1.23 -1.96 29.02
CA VAL A 53 -0.57 -2.23 27.74
C VAL A 53 -1.02 -1.24 26.67
N LEU A 54 -2.33 -1.03 26.51
CA LEU A 54 -2.85 -0.11 25.50
C LEU A 54 -2.52 1.34 25.83
N GLN A 55 -2.55 1.72 27.11
CA GLN A 55 -2.16 3.07 27.55
C GLN A 55 -0.70 3.35 27.23
N ARG A 56 0.21 2.40 27.48
CA ARG A 56 1.62 2.57 27.12
C ARG A 56 1.81 2.85 25.63
N TYR A 57 1.10 2.13 24.75
CA TYR A 57 1.19 2.39 23.31
C TYR A 57 0.53 3.70 22.89
N ALA A 58 -0.52 4.15 23.58
CA ALA A 58 -1.10 5.46 23.35
C ALA A 58 -0.11 6.58 23.72
N ASP A 59 0.57 6.44 24.87
CA ASP A 59 1.59 7.38 25.32
C ASP A 59 2.82 7.35 24.39
N ASP A 60 3.30 6.17 24.02
CA ASP A 60 4.41 6.00 23.07
C ASP A 60 4.06 6.63 21.71
N GLN A 61 2.83 6.43 21.21
CA GLN A 61 2.39 7.03 19.96
C GLN A 61 2.35 8.55 20.05
N ALA A 62 1.89 9.11 21.17
CA ALA A 62 1.89 10.56 21.41
C ALA A 62 3.32 11.14 21.46
N ALA A 63 4.29 10.33 21.91
CA ALA A 63 5.72 10.65 21.88
C ALA A 63 6.40 10.32 20.54
N ASP A 64 5.62 10.01 19.49
CA ASP A 64 6.09 9.58 18.16
C ASP A 64 6.95 8.31 18.15
N GLY A 65 6.78 7.46 19.16
CA GLY A 65 7.39 6.16 19.31
C GLY A 65 6.51 5.01 18.80
N GLY A 66 6.50 3.93 19.59
CA GLY A 66 5.74 2.72 19.31
C GLY A 66 4.23 2.98 19.24
N ARG A 67 3.53 2.15 18.47
CA ARG A 67 2.07 2.27 18.27
C ARG A 67 1.48 0.93 17.89
N ILE A 68 0.20 0.71 18.22
CA ILE A 68 -0.47 -0.59 18.11
C ILE A 68 -1.79 -0.49 17.35
N TYR A 69 -2.06 -1.49 16.52
CA TYR A 69 -3.25 -1.58 15.70
C TYR A 69 -3.88 -2.97 15.83
N GLY A 70 -5.21 -3.01 15.93
CA GLY A 70 -6.00 -4.23 15.93
C GLY A 70 -6.44 -4.62 14.52
N ILE A 71 -6.57 -5.92 14.30
CA ILE A 71 -7.15 -6.51 13.09
C ILE A 71 -8.51 -7.10 13.46
N TRP A 72 -9.59 -6.51 12.93
CA TRP A 72 -10.93 -7.05 13.03
C TRP A 72 -11.26 -7.87 11.79
N LEU A 73 -11.82 -9.06 11.96
CA LEU A 73 -12.37 -9.89 10.89
C LEU A 73 -13.85 -10.14 11.21
N ALA A 74 -14.74 -9.76 10.30
CA ALA A 74 -16.19 -9.84 10.50
C ALA A 74 -16.64 -9.25 11.86
N GLY A 75 -16.07 -8.08 12.20
CA GLY A 75 -16.38 -7.36 13.44
C GLY A 75 -15.72 -7.90 14.72
N THR A 76 -14.94 -8.99 14.66
CA THR A 76 -14.25 -9.56 15.83
C THR A 76 -12.75 -9.25 15.80
N LEU A 77 -12.18 -8.73 16.89
CA LEU A 77 -10.73 -8.57 17.01
C LEU A 77 -10.03 -9.94 17.01
N VAL A 78 -9.22 -10.22 15.99
CA VAL A 78 -8.53 -11.51 15.80
C VAL A 78 -7.00 -11.42 15.88
N GLY A 79 -6.44 -10.24 16.08
CA GLY A 79 -5.00 -10.04 16.25
C GLY A 79 -4.61 -8.58 16.10
N GLY A 80 -3.34 -8.36 15.79
CA GLY A 80 -2.86 -7.01 15.55
C GLY A 80 -1.44 -6.95 15.04
N VAL A 81 -1.06 -5.73 14.66
CA VAL A 81 0.28 -5.35 14.24
C VAL A 81 0.69 -4.09 14.99
N MET A 82 1.98 -3.87 15.13
CA MET A 82 2.49 -2.73 15.87
C MET A 82 3.83 -2.28 15.32
N PHE A 83 4.16 -1.02 15.57
CA PHE A 83 5.57 -0.65 15.71
C PHE A 83 5.96 -0.87 17.17
N THR A 84 6.81 -1.85 17.46
CA THR A 84 7.32 -2.10 18.82
C THR A 84 8.31 -1.01 19.24
N ARG A 85 9.00 -0.43 18.25
CA ARG A 85 9.85 0.75 18.36
C ARG A 85 9.74 1.57 17.09
N PHE A 86 9.72 2.89 17.25
CA PHE A 86 9.76 3.83 16.13
C PHE A 86 10.77 4.93 16.50
N ASP A 87 11.87 5.00 15.77
CA ASP A 87 12.97 5.93 16.04
C ASP A 87 13.19 6.79 14.79
N ALA A 88 12.40 7.86 14.70
CA ALA A 88 12.41 8.73 13.54
C ALA A 88 13.74 9.47 13.33
N VAL A 89 14.50 9.68 14.40
CA VAL A 89 15.80 10.36 14.36
C VAL A 89 16.85 9.50 13.66
N SER A 90 16.89 8.21 13.98
CA SER A 90 17.78 7.25 13.30
C SER A 90 17.21 6.72 11.98
N GLY A 91 15.91 6.90 11.73
CA GLY A 91 15.21 6.37 10.55
C GLY A 91 14.99 4.86 10.62
N VAL A 92 14.91 4.29 11.83
CA VAL A 92 14.73 2.85 12.07
C VAL A 92 13.46 2.60 12.87
N CYS A 93 12.66 1.63 12.44
CA CYS A 93 11.52 1.14 13.21
C CYS A 93 11.47 -0.39 13.20
N GLU A 94 10.73 -0.96 14.15
CA GLU A 94 10.55 -2.42 14.25
C GLU A 94 9.05 -2.71 14.18
N VAL A 95 8.66 -3.63 13.28
CA VAL A 95 7.28 -4.10 13.17
C VAL A 95 7.13 -5.45 13.86
N GLY A 96 6.04 -5.61 14.60
CA GLY A 96 5.65 -6.86 15.23
C GLY A 96 4.18 -7.20 14.96
N CYS A 97 3.81 -8.46 15.21
CA CYS A 97 2.44 -8.93 15.05
C CYS A 97 2.06 -10.02 16.05
N TRP A 98 0.76 -10.23 16.20
CA TRP A 98 0.19 -11.42 16.83
C TRP A 98 -1.17 -11.74 16.21
N LEU A 99 -1.62 -12.99 16.37
CA LEU A 99 -2.87 -13.47 15.79
C LEU A 99 -3.43 -14.63 16.61
N GLU A 100 -4.75 -14.68 16.78
CA GLU A 100 -5.43 -15.84 17.35
C GLU A 100 -5.68 -16.92 16.28
N PRO A 101 -6.10 -18.16 16.65
CA PRO A 101 -6.34 -19.24 15.69
C PRO A 101 -7.30 -18.84 14.56
N ALA A 102 -8.39 -18.14 14.88
CA ALA A 102 -9.43 -17.75 13.92
C ALA A 102 -8.94 -16.76 12.86
N GLY A 103 -7.86 -16.01 13.10
CA GLY A 103 -7.27 -15.10 12.10
C GLY A 103 -6.29 -15.78 11.13
N GLN A 104 -5.88 -17.03 11.39
CA GLN A 104 -4.82 -17.70 10.62
C GLN A 104 -5.30 -18.14 9.23
N GLY A 105 -4.40 -18.20 8.26
CA GLY A 105 -4.71 -18.65 6.89
C GLY A 105 -5.28 -17.56 5.96
N HIS A 106 -5.62 -16.38 6.49
CA HIS A 106 -6.22 -15.28 5.74
C HIS A 106 -5.23 -14.21 5.24
N GLY A 107 -3.92 -14.39 5.47
CA GLY A 107 -2.90 -13.41 5.07
C GLY A 107 -3.00 -12.04 5.76
N LEU A 108 -3.80 -11.91 6.82
CA LEU A 108 -4.13 -10.64 7.49
C LEU A 108 -2.90 -9.88 7.99
N VAL A 109 -2.02 -10.57 8.71
CA VAL A 109 -0.78 -9.98 9.25
C VAL A 109 0.09 -9.41 8.12
N THR A 110 0.30 -10.17 7.05
CA THR A 110 1.13 -9.71 5.92
C THR A 110 0.55 -8.45 5.28
N ARG A 111 -0.78 -8.42 5.04
CA ARG A 111 -1.45 -7.23 4.49
C ARG A 111 -1.34 -6.02 5.43
N ALA A 112 -1.59 -6.21 6.73
CA ALA A 112 -1.52 -5.15 7.72
C ALA A 112 -0.09 -4.61 7.91
N CYS A 113 0.91 -5.48 7.98
CA CYS A 113 2.32 -5.07 8.07
C CYS A 113 2.78 -4.31 6.82
N ARG A 114 2.32 -4.67 5.61
CA ARG A 114 2.62 -3.90 4.39
C ARG A 114 2.13 -2.46 4.50
N LEU A 115 0.91 -2.23 4.98
CA LEU A 115 0.39 -0.87 5.19
C LEU A 115 1.27 -0.06 6.16
N LEU A 116 1.73 -0.68 7.25
CA LEU A 116 2.65 -0.03 8.20
C LEU A 116 3.99 0.29 7.53
N ILE A 117 4.58 -0.66 6.82
CA ILE A 117 5.87 -0.50 6.14
C ILE A 117 5.79 0.59 5.06
N ASP A 118 4.76 0.56 4.23
CA ASP A 118 4.54 1.55 3.17
C ASP A 118 4.41 2.96 3.79
N TRP A 119 3.67 3.10 4.89
CA TRP A 119 3.56 4.37 5.61
C TRP A 119 4.89 4.81 6.25
N ALA A 120 5.66 3.88 6.81
CA ALA A 120 6.96 4.17 7.41
C ALA A 120 7.96 4.67 6.36
N PHE A 121 8.00 4.05 5.18
CA PHE A 121 8.93 4.47 4.11
C PHE A 121 8.44 5.69 3.34
N GLY A 122 7.17 5.71 2.90
CA GLY A 122 6.62 6.79 2.11
C GLY A 122 6.46 8.07 2.93
N GLU A 123 5.69 7.99 4.01
CA GLU A 123 5.18 9.22 4.65
C GLU A 123 6.10 9.69 5.76
N ARG A 124 6.78 8.75 6.41
CA ARG A 124 7.71 9.05 7.49
C ARG A 124 9.16 9.12 7.06
N GLY A 125 9.49 8.66 5.86
CA GLY A 125 10.86 8.66 5.35
C GLY A 125 11.80 7.79 6.19
N MET A 126 11.30 6.72 6.81
CA MET A 126 12.16 5.75 7.48
C MET A 126 13.08 5.10 6.44
N THR A 127 14.30 4.76 6.85
CA THR A 127 15.27 4.08 5.99
C THR A 127 15.17 2.56 6.13
N ARG A 128 14.73 2.09 7.31
CA ARG A 128 14.81 0.69 7.69
C ARG A 128 13.64 0.26 8.57
N VAL A 129 13.08 -0.90 8.24
CA VAL A 129 12.12 -1.63 9.08
C VAL A 129 12.75 -2.95 9.51
N GLU A 130 12.73 -3.23 10.81
CA GLU A 130 13.22 -4.47 11.40
C GLU A 130 12.10 -5.40 11.84
N TRP A 131 12.42 -6.68 11.94
CA TRP A 131 11.57 -7.72 12.50
C TRP A 131 12.41 -8.67 13.33
N TRP A 132 12.16 -8.68 14.64
CA TRP A 132 12.90 -9.51 15.58
C TRP A 132 12.03 -10.69 16.01
N VAL A 133 12.55 -11.90 15.87
CA VAL A 133 11.74 -13.11 16.06
C VAL A 133 12.56 -14.21 16.73
N SER A 134 11.95 -14.96 17.65
CA SER A 134 12.58 -16.17 18.20
C SER A 134 12.87 -17.17 17.06
N ALA A 135 14.07 -17.74 17.02
CA ALA A 135 14.50 -18.62 15.93
C ALA A 135 13.63 -19.87 15.75
N GLY A 136 12.91 -20.30 16.80
CA GLY A 136 11.94 -21.39 16.72
C GLY A 136 10.59 -21.01 16.12
N ASN A 137 10.28 -19.71 15.99
CA ASN A 137 8.97 -19.24 15.55
C ASN A 137 8.87 -19.21 14.01
N THR A 138 8.75 -20.38 13.41
CA THR A 138 8.66 -20.56 11.96
C THR A 138 7.53 -19.76 11.31
N ARG A 139 6.39 -19.58 11.99
CA ARG A 139 5.25 -18.80 11.48
C ARG A 139 5.60 -17.32 11.33
N SER A 140 6.22 -16.73 12.34
CA SER A 140 6.61 -15.32 12.31
C SER A 140 7.78 -15.07 11.34
N ILE A 141 8.73 -16.01 11.27
CA ILE A 141 9.80 -15.98 10.24
C ILE A 141 9.21 -15.98 8.83
N GLU A 142 8.18 -16.78 8.59
CA GLU A 142 7.54 -16.85 7.27
C GLU A 142 6.78 -15.55 6.91
N VAL A 143 6.27 -14.80 7.90
CA VAL A 143 5.75 -13.46 7.68
C VAL A 143 6.85 -12.52 7.21
N ALA A 144 8.01 -12.50 7.89
CA ALA A 144 9.14 -11.66 7.50
C ALA A 144 9.59 -11.95 6.04
N ARG A 145 9.65 -13.23 5.65
CA ARG A 145 9.95 -13.61 4.26
C ARG A 145 8.93 -13.08 3.25
N ARG A 146 7.63 -13.20 3.53
CA ARG A 146 6.55 -12.70 2.65
C ARG A 146 6.50 -11.17 2.54
N LEU A 147 7.07 -10.48 3.53
CA LEU A 147 7.27 -9.03 3.50
C LEU A 147 8.51 -8.63 2.69
N GLY A 148 9.27 -9.60 2.15
CA GLY A 148 10.50 -9.33 1.39
C GLY A 148 11.70 -9.00 2.26
N MET A 149 11.63 -9.25 3.58
CA MET A 149 12.74 -8.96 4.49
C MET A 149 13.91 -9.92 4.27
N THR A 150 15.12 -9.41 4.45
CA THR A 150 16.36 -10.18 4.46
C THR A 150 16.76 -10.52 5.89
N ARG A 151 17.16 -11.78 6.11
CA ARG A 151 17.74 -12.22 7.39
C ARG A 151 19.18 -11.75 7.49
N GLU A 152 19.47 -10.89 8.45
CA GLU A 152 20.81 -10.31 8.62
C GLU A 152 21.64 -11.03 9.68
N GLY A 153 21.00 -11.73 10.62
CA GLY A 153 21.76 -12.46 11.63
C GLY A 153 20.93 -13.22 12.66
N VAL A 154 21.66 -13.91 13.54
CA VAL A 154 21.11 -14.60 14.71
C VAL A 154 21.86 -14.14 15.94
N LEU A 155 21.11 -13.61 16.90
CA LEU A 155 21.58 -13.24 18.22
C LEU A 155 21.40 -14.44 19.16
N ARG A 156 22.50 -15.13 19.47
CA ARG A 156 22.48 -16.32 20.32
C ARG A 156 22.07 -16.00 21.75
N ALA A 157 21.19 -16.81 22.32
CA ALA A 157 20.72 -16.73 23.70
C ALA A 157 20.23 -15.32 24.11
N ARG A 158 19.73 -14.51 23.16
CA ARG A 158 19.37 -13.10 23.38
C ARG A 158 18.18 -12.95 24.30
N TYR A 159 17.14 -13.75 24.10
CA TYR A 159 15.82 -13.49 24.69
C TYR A 159 15.49 -14.49 25.82
N PRO A 160 15.45 -14.05 27.10
CA PRO A 160 15.01 -14.90 28.19
C PRO A 160 13.49 -15.06 28.17
N HIS A 161 13.01 -16.30 28.08
CA HIS A 161 11.58 -16.61 28.10
C HIS A 161 11.31 -17.99 28.72
N ARG A 162 10.35 -18.05 29.64
CA ARG A 162 9.97 -19.29 30.37
C ARG A 162 11.15 -20.06 30.98
N GLY A 163 12.13 -19.33 31.52
CA GLY A 163 13.31 -19.91 32.19
C GLY A 163 14.43 -20.36 31.24
N GLU A 164 14.23 -20.23 29.92
CA GLU A 164 15.23 -20.56 28.90
C GLU A 164 15.68 -19.30 28.14
N ARG A 165 16.87 -19.33 27.54
CA ARG A 165 17.33 -18.28 26.64
C ARG A 165 17.20 -18.75 25.20
N HIS A 166 16.43 -18.00 24.42
CA HIS A 166 16.15 -18.28 23.02
C HIS A 166 17.04 -17.43 22.11
N ASP A 167 17.47 -18.03 21.02
CA ASP A 167 18.10 -17.32 19.90
C ASP A 167 17.05 -16.41 19.23
N SER A 168 17.47 -15.24 18.77
CA SER A 168 16.61 -14.31 18.02
C SER A 168 17.19 -14.06 16.64
N GLU A 169 16.38 -14.26 15.61
CA GLU A 169 16.73 -13.82 14.27
C GLU A 169 16.37 -12.36 14.09
N VAL A 170 17.26 -11.63 13.41
CA VAL A 170 17.05 -10.25 13.00
C VAL A 170 16.83 -10.24 11.49
N TRP A 171 15.67 -9.72 11.10
CA TRP A 171 15.27 -9.53 9.72
C TRP A 171 15.07 -8.06 9.46
N ALA A 172 15.33 -7.61 8.24
CA ALA A 172 15.18 -6.22 7.87
C ALA A 172 14.73 -6.02 6.43
N LEU A 173 14.05 -4.90 6.21
CA LEU A 173 13.75 -4.35 4.90
C LEU A 173 14.29 -2.93 4.85
N LEU A 174 15.01 -2.60 3.78
CA LEU A 174 15.43 -1.23 3.50
C LEU A 174 14.43 -0.57 2.55
N ALA A 175 14.29 0.75 2.65
CA ALA A 175 13.37 1.50 1.80
C ALA A 175 13.63 1.29 0.29
N GLY A 176 14.88 1.04 -0.10
CA GLY A 176 15.26 0.73 -1.49
C GLY A 176 14.94 -0.69 -1.96
N ASP A 177 14.73 -1.63 -1.02
CA ASP A 177 14.51 -3.05 -1.30
C ASP A 177 13.02 -3.45 -1.18
N ALA A 178 12.18 -2.54 -0.67
CA ALA A 178 10.77 -2.79 -0.42
C ALA A 178 10.05 -3.18 -1.71
N PRO A 179 9.34 -4.33 -1.76
CA PRO A 179 8.49 -4.66 -2.90
C PRO A 179 7.46 -3.55 -3.10
N ALA A 180 7.27 -3.20 -4.36
CA ALA A 180 6.56 -2.03 -4.87
C ALA A 180 5.03 -1.99 -4.60
N THR A 181 4.54 -2.32 -3.40
CA THR A 181 3.11 -2.22 -3.06
C THR A 181 2.63 -0.77 -3.06
N GLY A 182 3.40 0.16 -2.49
CA GLY A 182 3.14 1.60 -2.62
C GLY A 182 3.30 2.10 -4.06
N ALA A 183 4.31 1.64 -4.79
CA ALA A 183 4.54 2.07 -6.16
C ALA A 183 3.44 1.57 -7.13
N LYS A 184 2.89 0.36 -6.96
CA LYS A 184 1.74 -0.08 -7.76
C LYS A 184 0.51 0.81 -7.52
N ALA A 185 0.21 1.12 -6.26
CA ALA A 185 -0.89 2.01 -5.91
C ALA A 185 -0.68 3.44 -6.43
N GLU A 186 0.55 3.96 -6.38
CA GLU A 186 0.90 5.27 -6.94
C GLU A 186 0.74 5.27 -8.47
N LEU A 187 1.16 4.20 -9.15
CA LEU A 187 0.98 4.02 -10.59
C LEU A 187 -0.51 3.87 -10.97
N ASP A 188 -1.31 3.19 -10.14
CA ASP A 188 -2.77 3.10 -10.31
C ASP A 188 -3.43 4.47 -10.19
N GLY A 189 -3.04 5.26 -9.18
CA GLY A 189 -3.50 6.63 -9.02
C GLY A 189 -3.07 7.53 -10.18
N LEU A 190 -1.83 7.40 -10.66
CA LEU A 190 -1.30 8.15 -11.79
C LEU A 190 -2.07 7.86 -13.09
N MET A 191 -2.38 6.59 -13.35
CA MET A 191 -3.18 6.20 -14.53
C MET A 191 -4.63 6.61 -14.42
N ALA A 192 -5.25 6.48 -13.23
CA ALA A 192 -6.59 6.98 -13.00
C ALA A 192 -6.68 8.49 -13.25
N ALA A 193 -5.75 9.27 -12.69
CA ALA A 193 -5.68 10.72 -12.91
C ALA A 193 -5.48 11.08 -14.39
N PHE A 194 -4.64 10.33 -15.11
CA PHE A 194 -4.43 10.55 -16.54
C PHE A 194 -5.71 10.36 -17.35
N LEU A 195 -6.46 9.28 -17.12
CA LEU A 195 -7.71 9.01 -17.85
C LEU A 195 -8.82 10.01 -17.47
N ASP A 196 -8.89 10.32 -16.18
CA ASP A 196 -9.87 11.23 -15.61
C ASP A 196 -9.71 12.68 -16.09
N ALA A 197 -8.48 13.10 -16.42
CA ALA A 197 -8.16 14.41 -17.00
C ALA A 197 -8.96 14.74 -18.27
N PHE A 198 -9.37 13.72 -19.03
CA PHE A 198 -10.15 13.88 -20.27
C PHE A 198 -11.66 13.79 -20.06
N THR A 199 -12.13 13.40 -18.86
CA THR A 199 -13.55 13.12 -18.63
C THR A 199 -14.38 14.41 -18.55
N ASN A 200 -15.44 14.51 -19.36
CA ASN A 200 -16.37 15.65 -19.37
C ASN A 200 -17.86 15.24 -19.29
N THR A 201 -18.14 14.05 -18.74
CA THR A 201 -19.49 13.54 -18.50
C THR A 201 -20.28 14.39 -17.50
N ALA A 202 -21.60 14.46 -17.67
CA ALA A 202 -22.52 15.15 -16.76
C ALA A 202 -22.15 16.62 -16.50
N GLY A 203 -21.66 17.32 -17.53
CA GLY A 203 -21.30 18.74 -17.45
C GLY A 203 -19.99 19.04 -16.71
N ARG A 204 -19.20 18.01 -16.41
CA ARG A 204 -17.86 18.18 -15.83
C ARG A 204 -16.93 18.92 -16.80
N VAL A 205 -16.17 19.89 -16.28
CA VAL A 205 -15.08 20.53 -17.04
C VAL A 205 -13.86 19.60 -17.00
N PRO A 206 -13.29 19.22 -18.15
CA PRO A 206 -12.08 18.38 -18.21
C PRO A 206 -10.85 19.17 -17.74
N ASP A 207 -9.91 18.48 -17.09
CA ASP A 207 -8.65 19.05 -16.60
C ASP A 207 -7.46 18.50 -17.40
N VAL A 208 -7.43 18.78 -18.71
CA VAL A 208 -6.39 18.26 -19.59
C VAL A 208 -5.02 18.86 -19.27
N ALA A 209 -4.99 20.06 -18.66
CA ALA A 209 -3.76 20.72 -18.23
C ALA A 209 -3.03 19.91 -17.14
N ALA A 210 -3.74 19.19 -16.28
CA ALA A 210 -3.15 18.33 -15.24
C ALA A 210 -2.21 17.25 -15.80
N VAL A 211 -2.39 16.82 -17.06
CA VAL A 211 -1.51 15.85 -17.73
C VAL A 211 -0.04 16.28 -17.69
N ARG A 212 0.23 17.60 -17.65
CA ARG A 212 1.57 18.16 -17.57
C ARG A 212 2.31 17.78 -16.29
N ASP A 213 1.58 17.62 -15.20
CA ASP A 213 2.14 17.25 -13.90
C ASP A 213 2.27 15.73 -13.74
N LEU A 214 1.53 14.95 -14.54
CA LEU A 214 1.57 13.48 -14.54
C LEU A 214 2.72 12.92 -15.40
N CYS A 215 3.18 13.69 -16.38
CA CYS A 215 4.24 13.31 -17.32
C CYS A 215 5.58 13.95 -16.97
N ILE A 216 6.68 13.34 -17.43
CA ILE A 216 7.94 14.10 -17.55
C ILE A 216 7.85 15.06 -18.75
N PRO A 217 8.60 16.18 -18.76
CA PRO A 217 8.57 17.13 -19.88
C PRO A 217 8.94 16.51 -21.25
N GLN A 218 9.75 15.45 -21.26
CA GLN A 218 10.23 14.76 -22.48
C GLN A 218 9.35 13.57 -22.90
N VAL A 219 8.13 13.45 -22.35
CA VAL A 219 7.24 12.33 -22.68
C VAL A 219 6.98 12.26 -24.19
N THR A 220 6.98 11.05 -24.73
CA THR A 220 6.52 10.77 -26.11
C THR A 220 5.23 9.99 -26.03
N ILE A 221 4.19 10.49 -26.71
CA ILE A 221 2.85 9.90 -26.70
C ILE A 221 2.50 9.53 -28.15
N VAL A 222 2.24 8.26 -28.42
CA VAL A 222 2.05 7.73 -29.79
C VAL A 222 0.65 7.20 -29.99
N ASN A 223 -0.07 7.76 -30.97
CA ASN A 223 -1.28 7.18 -31.49
C ASN A 223 -0.92 6.20 -32.61
N ASN A 224 -1.19 4.91 -32.43
CA ASN A 224 -1.03 3.90 -33.46
C ASN A 224 -2.36 3.52 -34.14
N THR A 225 -3.41 4.31 -33.91
CA THR A 225 -4.72 4.09 -34.54
C THR A 225 -4.64 4.46 -36.02
N GLY A 226 -4.85 3.48 -36.89
CA GLY A 226 -4.70 3.65 -38.34
C GLY A 226 -3.27 3.38 -38.80
N GLY A 227 -3.09 3.01 -40.07
CA GLY A 227 -1.85 2.39 -40.57
C GLY A 227 -0.55 3.21 -40.52
N GLU A 228 -0.58 4.47 -40.06
CA GLU A 228 0.61 5.31 -39.88
C GLU A 228 0.65 5.90 -38.45
N PRO A 229 1.69 5.60 -37.64
CA PRO A 229 1.78 6.11 -36.27
C PRO A 229 1.97 7.63 -36.21
N VAL A 230 1.25 8.28 -35.29
CA VAL A 230 1.40 9.72 -35.02
C VAL A 230 1.99 9.92 -33.63
N ALA A 231 3.16 10.54 -33.55
CA ALA A 231 3.82 10.86 -32.29
C ALA A 231 3.57 12.32 -31.88
N TYR A 232 3.34 12.53 -30.59
CA TYR A 232 3.15 13.83 -29.95
C TYR A 232 4.19 14.01 -28.85
N ASP A 233 4.70 15.24 -28.72
CA ASP A 233 5.25 15.72 -27.46
C ASP A 233 4.10 16.11 -26.50
N LEU A 234 4.44 16.55 -25.28
CA LEU A 234 3.45 16.86 -24.25
C LEU A 234 2.46 17.95 -24.70
N ASP A 235 2.95 19.03 -25.31
CA ASP A 235 2.12 20.16 -25.74
C ASP A 235 1.23 19.79 -26.91
N GLY A 236 1.82 19.16 -27.93
CA GLY A 236 1.10 18.67 -29.10
C GLY A 236 0.06 17.60 -28.77
N PHE A 237 0.20 16.91 -27.63
CA PHE A 237 -0.83 16.01 -27.12
C PHE A 237 -1.95 16.74 -26.38
N VAL A 238 -1.61 17.67 -25.47
CA VAL A 238 -2.55 18.34 -24.56
C VAL A 238 -3.44 19.36 -25.27
N GLU A 239 -2.85 20.28 -26.05
CA GLU A 239 -3.59 21.43 -26.59
C GLU A 239 -4.77 21.04 -27.51
N PRO A 240 -4.60 20.10 -28.47
CA PRO A 240 -5.71 19.72 -29.35
C PRO A 240 -6.85 19.03 -28.58
N ARG A 241 -6.53 18.27 -27.53
CA ARG A 241 -7.51 17.54 -26.72
C ARG A 241 -8.27 18.48 -25.78
N GLN A 242 -7.59 19.46 -25.19
CA GLN A 242 -8.24 20.53 -24.43
C GLN A 242 -9.29 21.24 -25.29
N LYS A 243 -8.93 21.63 -26.53
CA LYS A 243 -9.86 22.26 -27.45
C LYS A 243 -11.05 21.35 -27.80
N LEU A 244 -10.76 20.12 -28.21
CA LEU A 244 -11.77 19.13 -28.61
C LEU A 244 -12.82 18.86 -27.52
N LEU A 245 -12.40 18.81 -26.26
CA LEU A 245 -13.26 18.52 -25.12
C LEU A 245 -13.99 19.76 -24.55
N THR A 246 -13.67 20.97 -25.03
CA THR A 246 -14.24 22.23 -24.53
C THR A 246 -15.01 23.04 -25.58
N ASP A 247 -14.82 22.78 -26.88
CA ASP A 247 -15.52 23.49 -27.96
C ASP A 247 -16.85 22.85 -28.39
N GLY A 248 -17.25 21.77 -27.71
CA GLY A 248 -18.49 21.04 -27.98
C GLY A 248 -18.37 19.92 -29.03
N THR A 249 -17.19 19.75 -29.64
CA THR A 249 -16.95 18.67 -30.62
C THR A 249 -17.04 17.29 -29.96
N LEU A 250 -16.48 17.13 -28.75
CA LEU A 250 -16.51 15.88 -27.99
C LEU A 250 -17.09 16.12 -26.59
N THR A 251 -18.27 15.59 -26.34
CA THR A 251 -19.03 15.75 -25.09
C THR A 251 -19.41 14.40 -24.50
N GLU A 252 -19.79 14.37 -23.21
CA GLU A 252 -20.11 13.14 -22.48
C GLU A 252 -19.02 12.06 -22.61
N PHE A 253 -17.77 12.50 -22.75
CA PHE A 253 -16.63 11.64 -22.98
C PHE A 253 -16.04 11.13 -21.66
N SER A 254 -15.75 9.84 -21.64
CA SER A 254 -14.97 9.18 -20.59
C SER A 254 -14.20 8.01 -21.20
N GLU A 255 -13.03 7.73 -20.63
CA GLU A 255 -12.18 6.58 -20.92
C GLU A 255 -11.78 5.93 -19.61
N TRP A 256 -11.83 4.60 -19.51
CA TRP A 256 -11.52 3.86 -18.30
C TRP A 256 -10.84 2.51 -18.60
N GLU A 257 -10.00 2.06 -17.67
CA GLU A 257 -9.38 0.74 -17.74
C GLU A 257 -10.38 -0.36 -17.37
N VAL A 258 -10.34 -1.45 -18.13
CA VAL A 258 -11.12 -2.67 -17.86
C VAL A 258 -10.21 -3.77 -17.31
N ALA A 259 -8.95 -3.82 -17.76
CA ALA A 259 -7.93 -4.71 -17.23
C ALA A 259 -6.57 -4.04 -17.32
N GLU A 260 -5.66 -4.43 -16.42
CA GLU A 260 -4.30 -3.93 -16.40
C GLU A 260 -3.29 -4.98 -15.92
N ARG A 261 -2.05 -4.86 -16.39
CA ARG A 261 -0.90 -5.56 -15.85
C ARG A 261 0.25 -4.58 -15.69
N THR A 262 0.64 -4.26 -14.45
CA THR A 262 1.85 -3.50 -14.15
C THR A 262 3.03 -4.41 -13.77
N GLU A 263 4.18 -4.16 -14.39
CA GLU A 263 5.49 -4.72 -14.05
C GLU A 263 6.39 -3.61 -13.51
N ILE A 264 6.95 -3.78 -12.30
CA ILE A 264 7.78 -2.77 -11.62
C ILE A 264 9.17 -3.35 -11.38
N SER A 265 10.20 -2.58 -11.74
CA SER A 265 11.61 -2.95 -11.54
C SER A 265 12.40 -1.75 -11.01
N GLY A 266 12.52 -1.65 -9.69
CA GLY A 266 13.22 -0.54 -9.04
C GLY A 266 12.51 0.80 -9.32
N SER A 267 13.19 1.71 -10.02
CA SER A 267 12.71 3.05 -10.35
C SER A 267 12.05 3.17 -11.74
N ILE A 268 11.76 2.05 -12.41
CA ILE A 268 11.03 2.00 -13.68
C ILE A 268 9.85 1.04 -13.61
N ALA A 269 8.82 1.29 -14.41
CA ALA A 269 7.66 0.41 -14.52
C ALA A 269 7.06 0.42 -15.93
N HIS A 270 6.37 -0.67 -16.27
CA HIS A 270 5.55 -0.83 -17.46
C HIS A 270 4.14 -1.19 -17.05
N ARG A 271 3.14 -0.63 -17.72
CA ARG A 271 1.74 -1.06 -17.61
C ARG A 271 1.16 -1.36 -18.97
N PHE A 272 0.47 -2.49 -19.06
CA PHE A 272 -0.36 -2.89 -20.18
C PHE A 272 -1.82 -2.71 -19.75
N SER A 273 -2.60 -1.97 -20.52
CA SER A 273 -3.97 -1.61 -20.18
C SER A 273 -4.90 -1.95 -21.34
N ASP A 274 -5.98 -2.69 -21.04
CA ASP A 274 -7.15 -2.76 -21.91
C ASP A 274 -8.14 -1.68 -21.43
N TYR A 275 -8.56 -0.79 -22.33
CA TYR A 275 -9.47 0.30 -21.98
C TYR A 275 -10.74 0.30 -22.83
N ARG A 276 -11.75 0.99 -22.32
CA ARG A 276 -12.96 1.36 -23.06
C ARG A 276 -13.17 2.85 -22.98
N LYS A 277 -13.85 3.38 -23.98
CA LYS A 277 -14.24 4.78 -24.06
C LYS A 277 -15.64 4.91 -24.61
N SER A 278 -16.31 5.97 -24.21
CA SER A 278 -17.60 6.36 -24.77
C SER A 278 -17.69 7.87 -24.84
N GLY A 279 -18.49 8.38 -25.76
CA GLY A 279 -18.77 9.81 -25.83
C GLY A 279 -19.77 10.15 -26.92
N VAL A 280 -19.97 11.45 -27.10
CA VAL A 280 -20.74 12.04 -28.19
C VAL A 280 -19.81 12.92 -28.99
N ARG A 281 -19.54 12.53 -30.24
CA ARG A 281 -18.70 13.29 -31.17
C ARG A 281 -19.59 13.86 -32.27
N ASP A 282 -19.57 15.18 -32.46
CA ASP A 282 -20.38 15.88 -33.47
C ASP A 282 -21.88 15.49 -33.40
N GLY A 283 -22.40 15.32 -32.18
CA GLY A 283 -23.79 14.92 -31.93
C GLY A 283 -24.08 13.42 -32.08
N ALA A 284 -23.13 12.61 -32.55
CA ALA A 284 -23.27 11.15 -32.67
C ALA A 284 -22.63 10.42 -31.47
N ARG A 285 -23.39 9.54 -30.82
CA ARG A 285 -22.88 8.69 -29.73
C ARG A 285 -21.98 7.60 -30.30
N PHE A 286 -20.86 7.35 -29.64
CA PHE A 286 -19.94 6.26 -29.96
C PHE A 286 -19.45 5.56 -28.70
N GLU A 287 -19.01 4.31 -28.89
CA GLU A 287 -18.25 3.53 -27.94
C GLU A 287 -17.02 2.98 -28.65
N GLY A 288 -15.94 2.75 -27.91
CA GLY A 288 -14.71 2.17 -28.44
C GLY A 288 -13.96 1.41 -27.36
N ALA A 289 -13.01 0.60 -27.80
CA ALA A 289 -12.07 -0.11 -26.95
C ALA A 289 -10.68 -0.06 -27.59
N GLY A 290 -9.66 -0.36 -26.81
CA GLY A 290 -8.29 -0.39 -27.30
C GLY A 290 -7.33 -0.88 -26.26
N ARG A 291 -6.05 -0.90 -26.64
CA ARG A 291 -4.94 -1.22 -25.75
C ARG A 291 -3.99 -0.06 -25.64
N LYS A 292 -3.41 0.09 -24.46
CA LYS A 292 -2.43 1.13 -24.16
C LYS A 292 -1.27 0.52 -23.40
N ILE A 293 -0.06 0.94 -23.77
CA ILE A 293 1.16 0.60 -23.06
C ILE A 293 1.76 1.89 -22.53
N THR A 294 2.07 1.92 -21.23
CA THR A 294 2.63 3.09 -20.56
C THR A 294 3.91 2.73 -19.83
N GLN A 295 4.95 3.53 -20.04
CA GLN A 295 6.18 3.49 -19.25
C GLN A 295 6.16 4.56 -18.18
N PHE A 296 6.73 4.22 -17.03
CA PHE A 296 6.87 5.11 -15.91
C PHE A 296 8.30 5.14 -15.40
N VAL A 297 8.69 6.29 -14.89
CA VAL A 297 9.97 6.51 -14.21
C VAL A 297 9.71 7.18 -12.86
N ARG A 298 10.45 6.76 -11.83
CA ARG A 298 10.43 7.40 -10.52
C ARG A 298 11.35 8.61 -10.53
N THR A 299 10.80 9.79 -10.25
CA THR A 299 11.53 11.05 -10.09
C THR A 299 11.66 11.40 -8.60
N PRO A 300 12.47 12.41 -8.21
CA PRO A 300 12.47 12.92 -6.84
C PRO A 300 11.09 13.42 -6.37
N ALA A 301 10.19 13.76 -7.29
CA ALA A 301 8.83 14.22 -7.02
C ALA A 301 7.75 13.12 -7.18
N GLY A 302 8.16 11.85 -7.23
CA GLY A 302 7.27 10.68 -7.40
C GLY A 302 7.30 10.08 -8.81
N TRP A 303 6.44 9.10 -9.06
CA TRP A 303 6.31 8.45 -10.37
C TRP A 303 5.73 9.41 -11.42
N ARG A 304 6.23 9.31 -12.66
CA ARG A 304 5.77 10.07 -13.82
C ARG A 304 5.69 9.18 -15.06
N ILE A 305 4.76 9.51 -15.96
CA ILE A 305 4.67 8.89 -17.29
C ILE A 305 5.86 9.36 -18.13
N SER A 306 6.64 8.41 -18.66
CA SER A 306 7.79 8.70 -19.53
C SER A 306 7.51 8.43 -21.00
N SER A 307 6.62 7.49 -21.31
CA SER A 307 6.12 7.26 -22.67
C SER A 307 4.78 6.55 -22.64
N MET A 308 4.00 6.71 -23.71
CA MET A 308 2.71 6.06 -23.86
C MET A 308 2.45 5.77 -25.35
N ALA A 309 1.89 4.61 -25.65
CA ALA A 309 1.34 4.29 -26.97
C ALA A 309 -0.02 3.62 -26.83
N TRP A 310 -0.95 3.90 -27.73
CA TRP A 310 -2.23 3.20 -27.78
C TRP A 310 -2.64 2.82 -29.20
N ASP A 311 -3.49 1.80 -29.27
CA ASP A 311 -4.09 1.26 -30.49
C ASP A 311 -5.58 0.98 -30.21
N ASP A 312 -6.46 1.64 -30.97
CA ASP A 312 -7.91 1.41 -30.89
C ASP A 312 -8.31 0.19 -31.72
N GLU A 313 -9.34 -0.55 -31.27
CA GLU A 313 -9.94 -1.68 -32.01
C GLU A 313 -10.84 -1.24 -33.19
#